data_AF-A0A1F9EZW8-F1
#
_entry.id   AF-A0A1F9EZW8-F1
#
_cell.length_a   1.000
_cell.length_b   1.000
_cell.length_c   1.000
_cell.angle_alpha   90.00
_cell.angle_beta   90.00
_cell.angle_gamma   90.00
#
_symmetry.space_group_name_H-M   'P 1'
#
loop_
_entity.id
_entity.type
_entity.pdbx_description
1 polymer ?
#
loop_
_entity_poly.entity_id
_entity_poly.type
_entity_poly.pdbx_seq_one_letter_code
_entity_poly.pdbx_strand_id
1 'polypeptide(L)'
;MDQRTNKKGASGKVIWEARMGKYEKQEERIIEILGTKKLDVARKTLNTYFKYLKNHIEFPCLLTGIEGFEWEECYVFGFGSKREYEELKKTQPSYKDKFSLIKFEDELDDYYDGIFVHVQRVSDEREFVLPLADLKSTEH
;
A
#
# COMPACT_ATOMS: atom_id res chain seq x y z
N MET A 1 -19.31 50.21 6.67
CA MET A 1 -20.05 49.07 6.10
C MET A 1 -19.29 48.58 4.88
N ASP A 2 -18.57 47.47 5.00
CA ASP A 2 -18.33 46.59 3.87
C ASP A 2 -18.04 45.18 4.42
N GLN A 3 -18.90 44.24 4.04
CA GLN A 3 -18.86 42.84 4.46
C GLN A 3 -17.93 42.08 3.51
N ARG A 4 -16.68 41.84 3.91
CA ARG A 4 -15.87 40.81 3.25
C ARG A 4 -16.08 39.47 3.95
N THR A 5 -16.98 38.73 3.33
CA THR A 5 -17.40 37.37 3.68
C THR A 5 -16.22 36.42 3.79
N ASN A 6 -16.19 35.74 4.93
CA ASN A 6 -15.29 34.66 5.30
C ASN A 6 -15.60 33.41 4.45
N LYS A 7 -14.91 33.23 3.32
CA LYS A 7 -15.02 32.04 2.43
C LYS A 7 -13.87 31.03 2.64
N LYS A 8 -13.39 30.84 3.88
CA LYS A 8 -12.35 29.81 4.17
C LYS A 8 -12.80 28.66 5.08
N GLY A 9 -14.09 28.57 5.45
CA GLY A 9 -14.58 27.54 6.39
C GLY A 9 -15.28 26.32 5.79
N ALA A 10 -15.92 26.43 4.61
CA ALA A 10 -16.80 25.37 4.11
C ALA A 10 -16.07 24.25 3.34
N SER A 11 -15.07 24.60 2.53
CA SER A 11 -14.37 23.64 1.66
C SER A 11 -13.53 22.64 2.47
N GLY A 12 -12.80 23.11 3.48
CA GLY A 12 -12.01 22.24 4.36
C GLY A 12 -12.89 21.24 5.11
N LYS A 13 -14.00 21.70 5.70
CA LYS A 13 -14.93 20.86 6.45
C LYS A 13 -15.52 19.73 5.59
N VAL A 14 -15.95 20.03 4.37
CA VAL A 14 -16.50 19.04 3.43
C VAL A 14 -15.45 17.99 3.03
N ILE A 15 -14.19 18.40 2.83
CA ILE A 15 -13.09 17.47 2.51
C ILE A 15 -12.79 16.54 3.69
N TRP A 16 -12.78 17.06 4.92
CA TRP A 16 -12.58 16.25 6.13
C TRP A 16 -13.72 15.28 6.36
N GLU A 17 -14.98 15.71 6.21
CA GLU A 17 -16.17 14.85 6.35
C GLU A 17 -16.18 13.74 5.30
N ALA A 18 -15.88 14.06 4.03
CA ALA A 18 -15.79 13.05 2.97
C ALA A 18 -14.65 12.04 3.22
N ARG A 19 -13.50 12.52 3.72
CA ARG A 19 -12.36 11.67 4.07
C ARG A 19 -12.69 10.75 5.25
N MET A 20 -13.32 11.27 6.31
CA MET A 20 -13.75 10.48 7.47
C MET A 20 -14.78 9.42 7.09
N GLY A 21 -15.81 9.79 6.32
CA GLY A 21 -16.82 8.83 5.85
C GLY A 21 -16.25 7.72 4.96
N LYS A 22 -15.12 7.96 4.27
CA LYS A 22 -14.42 6.91 3.51
C LYS A 22 -13.74 5.90 4.45
N TYR A 23 -13.13 6.36 5.54
CA TYR A 23 -12.50 5.47 6.52
C TYR A 23 -13.55 4.64 7.27
N GLU A 24 -14.67 5.24 7.68
CA GLU A 24 -15.77 4.52 8.33
C GLU A 24 -16.29 3.37 7.46
N LYS A 25 -16.52 3.61 6.16
CA LYS A 25 -16.94 2.56 5.21
C LYS A 25 -15.89 1.45 5.04
N GLN A 26 -14.60 1.80 5.08
CA GLN A 26 -13.53 0.81 5.01
C GLN A 26 -13.51 -0.05 6.27
N GLU A 27 -13.64 0.57 7.44
CA GLU A 27 -13.71 -0.14 8.72
C GLU A 27 -14.91 -1.09 8.77
N GLU A 28 -16.10 -0.64 8.38
CA GLU A 28 -17.30 -1.48 8.31
C GLU A 28 -17.08 -2.72 7.45
N ARG A 29 -16.55 -2.54 6.23
CA ARG A 29 -16.21 -3.66 5.34
C ARG A 29 -15.16 -4.59 5.95
N ILE A 30 -14.15 -4.06 6.61
CA ILE A 30 -13.11 -4.88 7.27
C ILE A 30 -13.72 -5.65 8.45
N ILE A 31 -14.59 -5.04 9.25
CA ILE A 31 -15.30 -5.71 10.35
C ILE A 31 -16.13 -6.88 9.81
N GLU A 32 -16.82 -6.71 8.68
CA GLU A 32 -17.57 -7.77 8.02
C GLU A 32 -16.66 -8.94 7.58
N ILE A 33 -15.52 -8.64 6.97
CA ILE A 33 -14.53 -9.65 6.55
C ILE A 33 -13.95 -10.39 7.76
N LEU A 34 -13.60 -9.66 8.82
CA LEU A 34 -12.99 -10.22 10.02
C LEU A 34 -14.01 -10.96 10.90
N GLY A 35 -15.30 -10.67 10.76
CA GLY A 35 -16.36 -11.16 11.64
C GLY A 35 -16.23 -10.65 13.08
N THR A 36 -15.50 -9.56 13.30
CA THR A 36 -15.25 -8.98 14.62
C THR A 36 -14.94 -7.49 14.55
N LYS A 37 -15.27 -6.76 15.62
CA LYS A 37 -14.93 -5.34 15.78
C LYS A 37 -13.47 -5.11 16.20
N LYS A 38 -12.70 -6.18 16.45
CA LYS A 38 -11.27 -6.07 16.77
C LYS A 38 -10.48 -5.85 15.48
N LEU A 39 -9.99 -4.63 15.29
CA LEU A 39 -9.24 -4.20 14.11
C LEU A 39 -7.72 -4.27 14.28
N ASP A 40 -7.24 -4.70 15.45
CA ASP A 40 -5.81 -4.89 15.70
C ASP A 40 -5.21 -5.84 14.66
N VAL A 41 -4.04 -5.50 14.14
CA VAL A 41 -3.26 -6.40 13.27
C VAL A 41 -2.59 -7.44 14.16
N ALA A 42 -3.33 -8.52 14.42
CA ALA A 42 -2.87 -9.67 15.16
C ALA A 42 -2.90 -10.89 14.23
N ARG A 43 -2.07 -11.90 14.50
CA ARG A 43 -1.99 -13.12 13.68
C ARG A 43 -3.35 -13.70 13.26
N LYS A 44 -4.34 -13.71 14.17
CA LYS A 44 -5.69 -14.21 13.89
C LYS A 44 -6.44 -13.33 12.88
N THR A 45 -6.50 -12.02 13.09
CA THR A 45 -7.22 -11.08 12.21
C THR A 45 -6.52 -10.98 10.86
N LEU A 46 -5.19 -10.94 10.86
CA LEU A 46 -4.36 -10.96 9.66
C LEU A 46 -4.61 -12.23 8.82
N ASN A 47 -4.62 -13.41 9.42
CA ASN A 47 -4.89 -14.66 8.71
C ASN A 47 -6.30 -14.71 8.11
N THR A 48 -7.31 -14.19 8.82
CA THR A 48 -8.67 -14.07 8.26
C THR A 48 -8.69 -13.16 7.05
N TYR A 49 -8.06 -11.99 7.15
CA TYR A 49 -8.00 -11.03 6.05
C TYR A 49 -7.18 -11.56 4.86
N PHE A 50 -6.07 -12.24 5.13
CA PHE A 50 -5.23 -12.88 4.13
C PHE A 50 -6.00 -13.92 3.30
N LYS A 51 -6.76 -14.80 3.98
CA LYS A 51 -7.65 -15.76 3.30
C LYS A 51 -8.71 -15.08 2.45
N TYR A 52 -9.25 -13.96 2.92
CA TYR A 52 -10.18 -13.16 2.14
C TYR A 52 -9.51 -12.65 0.86
N LEU A 53 -8.33 -12.02 0.96
CA LEU A 53 -7.60 -11.48 -0.19
C LEU A 53 -7.26 -12.56 -1.23
N LYS A 54 -6.76 -13.73 -0.81
CA LYS A 54 -6.44 -14.85 -1.74
C LYS A 54 -7.64 -15.26 -2.60
N ASN A 55 -8.87 -15.10 -2.12
CA ASN A 55 -10.09 -15.47 -2.84
C ASN A 55 -10.72 -14.32 -3.64
N HIS A 56 -10.27 -13.08 -3.46
CA HIS A 56 -10.92 -11.88 -4.02
C HIS A 56 -9.99 -11.02 -4.88
N ILE A 57 -8.69 -11.32 -4.93
CA ILE A 57 -7.76 -10.67 -5.86
C ILE A 57 -7.73 -11.45 -7.18
N GLU A 58 -7.98 -10.75 -8.27
CA GLU A 58 -7.85 -11.26 -9.63
C GLU A 58 -6.41 -11.07 -10.13
N PHE A 59 -5.94 -12.03 -10.93
CA PHE A 59 -4.60 -12.03 -11.53
C PHE A 59 -4.69 -11.98 -13.06
N PRO A 60 -3.75 -11.32 -13.76
CA PRO A 60 -2.65 -10.51 -13.21
C PRO A 60 -3.12 -9.13 -12.75
N CYS A 61 -2.53 -8.62 -11.66
CA CYS A 61 -2.77 -7.26 -11.17
C CYS A 61 -1.49 -6.43 -11.30
N LEU A 62 -1.57 -5.25 -11.92
CA LEU A 62 -0.43 -4.35 -12.03
C LEU A 62 -0.31 -3.47 -10.78
N LEU A 63 0.89 -3.44 -10.20
CA LEU A 63 1.22 -2.77 -8.96
C LEU A 63 2.36 -1.78 -9.13
N THR A 64 2.45 -0.83 -8.21
CA THR A 64 3.56 0.11 -8.05
C THR A 64 3.70 0.44 -6.56
N GLY A 65 4.84 0.94 -6.12
CA GLY A 65 5.02 1.32 -4.73
C GLY A 65 4.13 2.51 -4.34
N ILE A 66 3.63 2.51 -3.11
CA ILE A 66 2.90 3.66 -2.54
C ILE A 66 3.88 4.81 -2.31
N GLU A 67 5.01 4.49 -1.69
CA GLU A 67 6.13 5.37 -1.33
C GLU A 67 7.46 4.63 -1.44
N GLY A 68 8.58 5.31 -1.18
CA GLY A 68 9.92 4.71 -1.26
C GLY A 68 10.05 3.53 -0.31
N PHE A 69 10.58 2.41 -0.80
CA PHE A 69 10.86 1.25 0.05
C PHE A 69 11.96 1.57 1.08
N GLU A 70 12.08 0.76 2.14
CA GLU A 70 13.04 0.97 3.24
C GLU A 70 14.46 1.26 2.74
N TRP A 71 14.95 0.51 1.75
CA TRP A 71 16.28 0.72 1.17
C TRP A 71 16.41 2.07 0.41
N GLU A 72 15.30 2.61 -0.10
CA GLU A 72 15.25 3.88 -0.84
C GLU A 72 15.22 5.09 0.07
N GLU A 73 14.83 4.95 1.34
CA GLU A 73 14.59 6.07 2.26
C GLU A 73 15.78 7.03 2.33
N CYS A 74 17.00 6.51 2.51
CA CYS A 74 18.19 7.36 2.62
C CYS A 74 18.42 8.23 1.37
N TYR A 75 17.98 7.78 0.19
CA TYR A 75 18.10 8.53 -1.06
C TYR A 75 16.91 9.47 -1.29
N VAL A 76 15.70 9.03 -0.94
CA VAL A 76 14.47 9.83 -1.07
C VAL A 76 14.49 11.03 -0.12
N PHE A 77 14.99 10.86 1.10
CA PHE A 77 15.18 11.95 2.07
C PHE A 77 16.44 12.80 1.82
N GLY A 78 17.26 12.44 0.83
CA GLY A 78 18.39 13.26 0.35
C GLY A 78 19.69 13.10 1.13
N PHE A 79 19.83 12.08 1.97
CA PHE A 79 21.07 11.76 2.69
C PHE A 79 22.07 10.98 1.82
N GLY A 80 21.58 10.17 0.88
CA GLY A 80 22.37 9.29 0.01
C GLY A 80 22.80 9.91 -1.32
N SER A 81 23.74 9.24 -2.00
CA SER A 81 24.24 9.64 -3.31
C SER A 81 23.25 9.31 -4.42
N LYS A 82 22.91 10.29 -5.28
CA LYS A 82 22.08 10.06 -6.47
C LYS A 82 22.67 9.00 -7.40
N ARG A 83 23.99 8.98 -7.58
CA ARG A 83 24.65 8.00 -8.46
C ARG A 83 24.49 6.58 -7.92
N GLU A 84 24.66 6.42 -6.61
CA GLU A 84 24.48 5.13 -5.95
C GLU A 84 23.03 4.65 -6.03
N TYR A 85 22.07 5.56 -5.82
CA TYR A 85 20.66 5.25 -5.97
C TYR A 85 20.31 4.72 -7.37
N GLU A 86 20.80 5.38 -8.42
CA GLU A 86 20.59 4.93 -9.80
C GLU A 86 21.25 3.57 -10.10
N GLU A 87 22.40 3.26 -9.50
CA GLU A 87 23.02 1.94 -9.63
C GLU A 87 22.22 0.85 -8.91
N LEU A 88 21.78 1.11 -7.67
CA LEU A 88 21.02 0.14 -6.89
C LEU A 88 19.67 -0.20 -7.50
N LYS A 89 18.95 0.77 -8.09
CA LYS A 89 17.66 0.52 -8.77
C LYS A 89 17.75 -0.48 -9.93
N LYS A 90 18.94 -0.70 -10.51
CA LYS A 90 19.11 -1.71 -11.56
C LYS A 90 18.86 -3.11 -11.01
N THR A 91 19.18 -3.35 -9.75
CA THR A 91 19.08 -4.67 -9.12
C THR A 91 18.02 -4.76 -8.04
N GLN A 92 17.72 -3.65 -7.36
CA GLN A 92 16.71 -3.56 -6.31
C GLN A 92 15.36 -3.07 -6.86
N PRO A 93 14.24 -3.48 -6.25
CA PRO A 93 12.92 -2.98 -6.63
C PRO A 93 12.78 -1.52 -6.20
N SER A 94 12.26 -0.65 -7.06
CA SER A 94 11.97 0.74 -6.70
C SER A 94 10.47 0.98 -6.65
N TYR A 95 10.02 1.88 -5.77
CA TYR A 95 8.61 2.29 -5.73
C TYR A 95 8.10 2.88 -7.05
N LYS A 96 9.03 3.34 -7.91
CA LYS A 96 8.75 3.86 -9.26
C LYS A 96 8.58 2.77 -10.31
N ASP A 97 8.95 1.53 -10.00
CA ASP A 97 8.80 0.41 -10.92
C ASP A 97 7.32 0.01 -11.09
N LYS A 98 7.06 -0.70 -12.18
CA LYS A 98 5.81 -1.40 -12.44
C LYS A 98 6.02 -2.88 -12.22
N PHE A 99 5.08 -3.48 -11.51
CA PHE A 99 5.14 -4.86 -11.10
C PHE A 99 3.88 -5.61 -11.53
N SER A 100 4.02 -6.84 -11.98
CA SER A 100 2.91 -7.78 -12.12
C SER A 100 2.84 -8.64 -10.86
N LEU A 101 1.68 -8.70 -10.22
CA LEU A 101 1.42 -9.60 -9.10
C LEU A 101 1.38 -11.05 -9.61
N ILE A 102 2.24 -11.91 -9.06
CA ILE A 102 2.35 -13.32 -9.47
C ILE A 102 1.53 -14.20 -8.52
N LYS A 103 1.81 -14.10 -7.22
CA LYS A 103 1.17 -14.91 -6.17
C LYS A 103 1.39 -14.26 -4.80
N PHE A 104 0.61 -14.70 -3.82
CA PHE A 104 0.89 -14.44 -2.42
C PHE A 104 1.95 -15.40 -1.89
N GLU A 105 2.73 -14.95 -0.91
CA GLU A 105 3.46 -15.88 -0.04
C GLU A 105 2.45 -16.70 0.78
N ASP A 106 2.72 -17.99 0.98
CA ASP A 106 1.75 -18.89 1.62
C ASP A 106 1.67 -18.73 3.14
N GLU A 107 2.76 -18.27 3.74
CA GLU A 107 2.88 -18.03 5.17
C GLU A 107 2.89 -16.53 5.47
N LEU A 108 2.26 -16.17 6.59
CA LEU A 108 2.40 -14.83 7.14
C LEU A 108 3.78 -14.71 7.76
N ASP A 109 4.45 -13.60 7.52
CA ASP A 109 5.77 -13.37 8.11
C ASP A 109 5.66 -13.28 9.63
N ASP A 110 6.40 -14.14 10.35
CA ASP A 110 6.34 -14.25 11.80
C ASP A 110 6.95 -13.04 12.53
N TYR A 111 7.78 -12.24 11.86
CA TYR A 111 8.51 -11.13 12.48
C TYR A 111 7.78 -9.79 12.29
N TYR A 112 7.24 -9.55 11.11
CA TYR A 112 6.54 -8.32 10.72
C TYR A 112 5.01 -8.46 10.77
N ASP A 113 4.46 -9.67 11.02
CA ASP A 113 3.01 -9.98 10.96
C ASP A 113 2.38 -9.30 9.71
N GLY A 114 2.99 -9.54 8.55
CA GLY A 114 2.66 -8.91 7.27
C GLY A 114 2.21 -9.91 6.22
N ILE A 115 1.52 -9.40 5.19
CA ILE A 115 1.21 -10.16 3.97
C ILE A 115 2.26 -9.79 2.93
N PHE A 116 2.99 -10.79 2.45
CA PHE A 116 3.98 -10.64 1.39
C PHE A 116 3.46 -11.24 0.08
N VAL A 117 3.94 -10.68 -1.03
CA VAL A 117 3.57 -11.10 -2.37
C VAL A 117 4.80 -11.22 -3.25
N HIS A 118 4.79 -12.24 -4.12
CA HIS A 118 5.72 -12.31 -5.23
C HIS A 118 5.23 -11.41 -6.36
N VAL A 119 6.14 -10.57 -6.82
CA VAL A 119 5.90 -9.68 -7.95
C VAL A 119 7.03 -9.79 -8.97
N GLN A 120 6.69 -9.58 -10.23
CA GLN A 120 7.66 -9.49 -11.32
C GLN A 120 7.74 -8.06 -11.82
N ARG A 121 8.94 -7.48 -11.87
CA ARG A 121 9.14 -6.17 -12.48
C ARG A 121 8.95 -6.26 -13.99
N VAL A 122 8.12 -5.37 -14.53
CA VAL A 122 7.71 -5.40 -15.95
C VAL A 122 8.87 -5.08 -16.91
N SER A 123 9.83 -4.26 -16.49
CA SER A 123 10.90 -3.78 -17.38
C SER A 123 11.99 -4.81 -17.68
N ASP A 124 12.22 -5.76 -16.77
CA ASP A 124 13.32 -6.73 -16.90
C ASP A 124 13.03 -8.11 -16.31
N GLU A 125 11.76 -8.39 -16.02
CA GLU A 125 11.23 -9.69 -15.58
C GLU A 125 11.81 -10.22 -14.26
N ARG A 126 12.55 -9.40 -13.51
CA ARG A 126 13.07 -9.79 -12.19
C ARG A 126 11.95 -9.95 -11.17
N GLU A 127 12.07 -10.99 -10.36
CA GLU A 127 11.13 -11.29 -9.30
C GLU A 127 11.60 -10.73 -7.94
N PHE A 128 10.63 -10.27 -7.16
CA PHE A 128 10.84 -9.74 -5.81
C PHE A 128 9.73 -10.23 -4.89
N VAL A 129 10.03 -10.32 -3.59
CA VAL A 129 9.05 -10.52 -2.54
C VAL A 129 8.91 -9.20 -1.80
N LEU A 130 7.71 -8.60 -1.83
CA LEU A 130 7.45 -7.27 -1.27
C LEU A 130 6.25 -7.32 -0.31
N PRO A 131 6.23 -6.46 0.72
CA PRO A 131 5.05 -6.28 1.55
C PRO A 131 3.88 -5.77 0.71
N LEU A 132 2.72 -6.42 0.79
CA LEU A 132 1.52 -5.96 0.08
C LEU A 132 1.09 -4.56 0.55
N ALA A 133 1.39 -4.21 1.81
CA ALA A 133 1.10 -2.91 2.39
C ALA A 133 1.85 -1.75 1.71
N ASP A 134 3.00 -2.01 1.09
CA ASP A 134 3.81 -1.00 0.41
C ASP A 134 3.39 -0.79 -1.05
N LEU A 135 2.41 -1.56 -1.52
CA LEU A 135 2.00 -1.62 -2.91
C LEU A 135 0.59 -1.08 -3.10
N LYS A 136 0.36 -0.44 -4.25
CA LYS A 136 -0.97 -0.08 -4.73
C LYS A 136 -1.16 -0.57 -6.15
N SER A 137 -2.41 -0.91 -6.48
CA SER A 137 -2.80 -1.16 -7.86
C SER A 137 -2.59 0.09 -8.71
N THR A 138 -2.02 -0.08 -9.89
CA THR A 138 -2.12 0.91 -10.96
C THR A 138 -3.45 0.71 -11.68
N GLU A 139 -4.09 1.78 -12.15
CA GLU A 139 -5.44 1.69 -12.74
C GLU A 139 -5.52 0.63 -13.85
N HIS A 140 -6.65 -0.11 -13.83
CA HIS A 140 -7.10 -0.99 -14.91
C HIS A 140 -7.92 -0.18 -15.92
#